data_AF-A0A974U4F1-F1
#
_entry.id   AF-A0A974U4F1-F1
#
_cell.length_a   1.000
_cell.length_b   1.000
_cell.length_c   1.000
_cell.angle_alpha   90.00
_cell.angle_beta   90.00
_cell.angle_gamma   90.00
#
_symmetry.space_group_name_H-M   'P 1'
#
loop_
_entity.id
_entity.type
_entity.pdbx_description
1 polymer ?
#
loop_
_entity_poly.entity_id
_entity_poly.type
_entity_poly.pdbx_seq_one_letter_code
_entity_poly.pdbx_strand_id
1 'polypeptide(L)'
;MNLTHKIIGVSVGTLLIGTTLFSVRKRSRDGRTSKLLSAIKAQIQPISNGLMSQSAFDIHFLNKVLQAVNREVLVLKTSTASRYADQIHKAWGSWYQGGDDEEKVYGIFREMKDKVQVSQVAKAYQETYSKNLIDTLKDRFDKDEITIVLNIIKALPNYRTA
;
A
#
# COMPACT_ATOMS: atom_id res chain seq x y z
N MET A 1 -7.49 -55.65 47.48
CA MET A 1 -8.36 -55.82 46.29
C MET A 1 -7.86 -54.86 45.23
N ASN A 2 -7.59 -55.36 44.01
CA ASN A 2 -7.12 -54.62 42.82
C ASN A 2 -8.04 -53.40 42.52
N LEU A 3 -7.66 -52.33 41.81
CA LEU A 3 -6.93 -52.29 40.55
C LEU A 3 -6.46 -50.85 40.21
N THR A 4 -5.23 -50.76 39.71
CA THR A 4 -4.58 -49.61 39.06
C THR A 4 -5.36 -49.04 37.87
N HIS A 5 -5.38 -47.70 37.72
CA HIS A 5 -5.38 -47.04 36.40
C HIS A 5 -4.46 -45.81 36.44
N LYS A 6 -3.40 -45.83 35.61
CA LYS A 6 -2.60 -44.66 35.24
C LYS A 6 -3.35 -43.89 34.16
N ILE A 7 -3.49 -42.57 34.30
CA ILE A 7 -3.59 -41.67 33.16
C ILE A 7 -2.52 -40.59 33.31
N ILE A 8 -1.56 -40.69 32.42
CA ILE A 8 -0.51 -39.73 32.09
C ILE A 8 -1.18 -38.62 31.28
N GLY A 9 -0.98 -37.35 31.62
CA GLY A 9 -1.63 -36.26 30.91
C GLY A 9 -1.14 -34.87 31.31
N VAL A 10 0.11 -34.58 30.95
CA VAL A 10 0.73 -33.27 30.64
C VAL A 10 0.17 -32.02 31.33
N SER A 11 1.00 -31.50 32.24
CA SER A 11 0.98 -30.13 32.77
C SER A 11 1.03 -29.08 31.67
N VAL A 12 0.05 -28.16 31.63
CA VAL A 12 0.22 -26.85 31.02
C VAL A 12 -0.11 -25.81 32.09
N GLY A 13 0.93 -25.39 32.82
CA GLY A 13 0.86 -24.27 33.75
C GLY A 13 0.61 -22.99 32.96
N THR A 14 -0.51 -22.34 33.24
CA THR A 14 -0.90 -21.04 32.69
C THR A 14 0.03 -19.96 33.24
N LEU A 15 0.97 -19.49 32.42
CA LEU A 15 1.77 -18.30 32.72
C LEU A 15 1.01 -17.06 32.21
N LEU A 16 0.21 -16.47 33.09
CA LEU A 16 -0.27 -15.10 32.97
C LEU A 16 0.88 -14.15 33.31
N ILE A 17 1.54 -13.59 32.29
CA ILE A 17 2.45 -12.45 32.46
C ILE A 17 1.74 -11.21 31.90
N GLY A 18 1.47 -10.26 32.80
CA GLY A 18 0.61 -9.11 32.59
C GLY A 18 1.11 -8.10 31.56
N THR A 19 0.16 -7.48 30.87
CA THR A 19 0.35 -6.29 30.04
C THR A 19 0.31 -5.05 30.90
N THR A 20 1.45 -4.60 31.41
CA THR A 20 1.61 -3.22 31.86
C THR A 20 2.23 -2.40 30.73
N LEU A 21 1.47 -1.43 30.27
CA LEU A 21 1.80 -0.46 29.23
C LEU A 21 3.09 0.30 29.58
N PHE A 22 4.18 0.01 28.87
CA PHE A 22 5.34 0.90 28.80
C PHE A 22 5.31 1.62 27.45
N SER A 23 4.55 2.70 27.42
CA SER A 23 4.72 3.77 26.43
C SER A 23 6.04 4.47 26.75
N VAL A 24 7.02 4.42 25.85
CA VAL A 24 7.98 5.49 25.49
C VAL A 24 9.12 4.90 24.65
N ARG A 25 9.36 5.56 23.50
CA ARG A 25 10.45 5.37 22.51
C ARG A 25 10.46 4.04 21.74
N LYS A 26 9.77 4.02 20.60
CA LYS A 26 10.07 3.04 19.55
C LYS A 26 9.81 3.60 18.13
N ARG A 27 10.61 4.59 17.72
CA ARG A 27 10.62 5.12 16.34
C ARG A 27 11.73 4.53 15.46
N SER A 28 12.31 3.38 15.83
CA SER A 28 13.44 2.79 15.08
C SER A 28 13.52 1.25 15.17
N ARG A 29 12.37 0.56 15.21
CA ARG A 29 12.32 -0.92 15.11
C ARG A 29 11.33 -1.42 14.07
N ASP A 30 10.86 -0.54 13.18
CA ASP A 30 9.89 -0.92 12.15
C ASP A 30 10.58 -1.52 10.91
N GLY A 31 11.87 -1.27 10.69
CA GLY A 31 12.55 -1.74 9.48
C GLY A 31 12.67 -3.27 9.35
N ARG A 32 12.83 -4.01 10.45
CA ARG A 32 13.03 -5.48 10.41
C ARG A 32 11.73 -6.26 10.49
N THR A 33 10.80 -5.81 11.34
CA THR A 33 9.45 -6.38 11.43
C THR A 33 8.67 -6.15 10.14
N SER A 34 8.82 -4.97 9.52
CA SER A 34 8.22 -4.70 8.20
C SER A 34 8.83 -5.57 7.10
N LYS A 35 10.14 -5.83 7.13
CA LYS A 35 10.79 -6.71 6.14
C LYS A 35 10.35 -8.17 6.28
N LEU A 36 10.27 -8.70 7.50
CA LEU A 36 9.76 -10.05 7.73
C LEU A 36 8.26 -10.16 7.41
N LEU A 37 7.44 -9.20 7.84
CA LEU A 37 6.02 -9.15 7.51
C LEU A 37 5.81 -9.00 5.99
N SER A 38 6.64 -8.20 5.32
CA SER A 38 6.64 -8.04 3.86
C SER A 38 7.06 -9.32 3.14
N ALA A 39 8.07 -10.04 3.64
CA ALA A 39 8.52 -11.32 3.08
C ALA A 39 7.48 -12.43 3.28
N ILE A 40 6.82 -12.48 4.45
CA ILE A 40 5.74 -13.43 4.73
C ILE A 40 4.51 -13.10 3.85
N LYS A 41 4.15 -11.82 3.71
CA LYS A 41 3.09 -11.38 2.78
C LYS A 41 3.43 -11.69 1.31
N ALA A 42 4.72 -11.63 0.93
CA ALA A 42 5.20 -11.95 -0.42
C ALA A 42 4.90 -13.38 -0.85
N GLN A 43 4.96 -14.31 0.11
CA GLN A 43 4.76 -15.73 -0.15
C GLN A 43 3.27 -16.12 -0.15
N ILE A 44 2.39 -15.27 0.39
CA ILE A 44 0.96 -15.56 0.58
C ILE A 44 0.09 -14.83 -0.47
N GLN A 45 0.51 -13.66 -0.98
CA GLN A 45 -0.17 -12.94 -2.07
C GLN A 45 0.82 -12.19 -3.00
N PRO A 46 1.26 -12.79 -4.12
CA PRO A 46 2.30 -12.19 -4.98
C PRO A 46 1.87 -10.87 -5.64
N ILE A 47 0.56 -10.69 -5.89
CA ILE A 47 0.01 -9.54 -6.62
C ILE A 47 -0.07 -8.28 -5.73
N SER A 48 -0.44 -8.44 -4.46
CA SER A 48 -0.53 -7.31 -3.51
C SER A 48 0.84 -6.71 -3.17
N ASN A 49 1.90 -7.53 -3.28
CA ASN A 49 3.29 -7.07 -3.21
C ASN A 49 3.76 -6.37 -4.48
N GLY A 50 3.17 -6.68 -5.64
CA GLY A 50 3.44 -5.96 -6.89
C GLY A 50 3.21 -4.46 -6.71
N LEU A 51 2.08 -4.05 -6.13
CA LEU A 51 1.77 -2.63 -5.87
C LEU A 51 2.74 -2.01 -4.86
N MET A 52 3.00 -2.71 -3.76
CA MET A 52 3.93 -2.23 -2.71
C MET A 52 5.38 -2.15 -3.17
N SER A 53 5.78 -2.96 -4.17
CA SER A 53 7.13 -2.97 -4.73
C SER A 53 7.39 -1.81 -5.69
N GLN A 54 6.33 -1.18 -6.22
CA GLN A 54 6.48 -0.02 -7.08
C GLN A 54 6.77 1.22 -6.23
N SER A 55 7.95 1.83 -6.47
CA SER A 55 8.29 3.14 -5.91
C SER A 55 7.29 4.24 -6.30
N ALA A 56 6.50 4.00 -7.35
CA ALA A 56 5.45 4.89 -7.84
C ALA A 56 4.39 5.24 -6.78
N PHE A 57 4.08 4.34 -5.84
CA PHE A 57 3.08 4.61 -4.80
C PHE A 57 3.67 5.11 -3.47
N ASP A 58 5.00 5.20 -3.36
CA ASP A 58 5.63 5.79 -2.18
C ASP A 58 5.41 7.30 -2.20
N ILE A 59 4.69 7.83 -1.21
CA ILE A 59 4.36 9.26 -1.07
C ILE A 59 5.60 10.16 -0.96
N HIS A 60 6.77 9.59 -0.64
CA HIS A 60 8.04 10.28 -0.53
C HIS A 60 8.94 10.08 -1.76
N PHE A 61 8.47 9.36 -2.80
CA PHE A 61 9.28 9.06 -3.98
C PHE A 61 9.74 10.31 -4.72
N LEU A 62 8.87 11.32 -4.88
CA LEU A 62 9.27 12.61 -5.45
C LEU A 62 10.47 13.21 -4.69
N ASN A 63 10.41 13.26 -3.36
CA ASN A 63 11.50 13.82 -2.56
C ASN A 63 12.81 13.04 -2.73
N LYS A 64 12.72 11.70 -2.83
CA LYS A 64 13.88 10.84 -3.10
C LYS A 64 14.49 11.13 -4.47
N VAL A 65 13.66 11.31 -5.50
CA VAL A 65 14.12 11.65 -6.85
C VAL A 65 14.77 13.03 -6.88
N LEU A 66 14.15 14.03 -6.24
CA LEU A 66 14.72 15.39 -6.16
C LEU A 66 16.06 15.42 -5.41
N GLN A 67 16.25 14.57 -4.40
CA GLN A 67 17.53 14.45 -3.70
C GLN A 67 18.61 13.72 -4.52
N ALA A 68 18.20 12.81 -5.41
CA ALA A 68 19.13 12.01 -6.20
C ALA A 68 19.53 12.67 -7.53
N VAL A 69 18.68 13.56 -8.05
CA VAL A 69 18.83 14.13 -9.40
C VAL A 69 19.18 15.61 -9.30
N ASN A 70 20.33 15.99 -9.86
CA ASN A 70 20.80 17.40 -9.94
C ASN A 70 20.15 18.19 -11.09
N ARG A 71 18.96 17.80 -11.55
CA ARG A 71 18.24 18.40 -12.68
C ARG A 71 16.79 18.68 -12.29
N GLU A 72 16.19 19.63 -12.97
CA GLU A 72 14.77 19.94 -12.79
C GLU A 72 13.92 18.75 -13.24
N VAL A 73 13.09 18.24 -12.32
CA VAL A 73 12.18 17.12 -12.55
C VAL A 73 10.80 17.67 -12.90
N LEU A 74 10.20 17.19 -13.99
CA LEU A 74 8.84 17.53 -14.38
C LEU A 74 7.85 16.88 -13.42
N VAL A 75 7.05 17.70 -12.74
CA VAL A 75 6.08 17.26 -11.73
C VAL A 75 4.67 17.76 -12.06
N LEU A 76 3.65 17.08 -11.54
CA LEU A 76 2.28 17.58 -11.58
C LEU A 76 2.15 18.82 -10.71
N LYS A 77 1.31 19.77 -11.17
CA LYS A 77 0.79 20.83 -10.32
C LYS A 77 -0.03 20.21 -9.18
N THR A 78 0.06 20.77 -7.97
CA THR A 78 -0.68 20.28 -6.80
C THR A 78 -2.17 20.14 -7.07
N SER A 79 -2.80 21.14 -7.72
CA SER A 79 -4.22 21.09 -8.08
C SER A 79 -4.58 19.94 -9.01
N THR A 80 -3.67 19.54 -9.91
CA THR A 80 -3.88 18.41 -10.82
C THR A 80 -3.74 17.09 -10.08
N ALA A 81 -2.75 16.97 -9.19
CA ALA A 81 -2.60 15.77 -8.36
C ALA A 81 -3.82 15.56 -7.45
N SER A 82 -4.32 16.62 -6.81
CA SER A 82 -5.56 16.58 -6.01
C SER A 82 -6.78 16.24 -6.85
N ARG A 83 -6.90 16.79 -8.07
CA ARG A 83 -8.01 16.45 -8.99
C ARG A 83 -8.00 14.97 -9.35
N TYR A 84 -6.83 14.40 -9.71
CA TYR A 84 -6.71 12.98 -10.00
C TYR A 84 -7.04 12.11 -8.79
N ALA A 85 -6.58 12.49 -7.59
CA ALA A 85 -6.94 11.78 -6.37
C ALA A 85 -8.46 11.77 -6.13
N ASP A 86 -9.13 12.91 -6.34
CA ASP A 86 -10.58 13.03 -6.21
C ASP A 86 -11.35 12.25 -7.28
N GLN A 87 -10.88 12.27 -8.53
CA GLN A 87 -11.47 11.46 -9.59
C GLN A 87 -11.34 9.96 -9.31
N ILE A 88 -10.20 9.50 -8.77
CA ILE A 88 -10.05 8.11 -8.31
C ILE A 88 -11.04 7.83 -7.17
N HIS A 89 -11.15 8.72 -6.18
CA HIS A 89 -12.05 8.50 -5.06
C HIS A 89 -13.51 8.41 -5.47
N LYS A 90 -13.95 9.26 -6.41
CA LYS A 90 -15.31 9.30 -6.93
C LYS A 90 -15.64 8.14 -7.86
N ALA A 91 -14.63 7.47 -8.42
CA ALA A 91 -14.83 6.26 -9.20
C ALA A 91 -15.23 5.07 -8.33
N TRP A 92 -14.97 5.12 -7.02
CA TRP A 92 -15.47 4.13 -6.08
C TRP A 92 -16.96 4.38 -5.79
N GLY A 93 -17.81 3.66 -6.50
CA GLY A 93 -19.24 3.80 -6.41
C GLY A 93 -19.83 3.03 -5.24
N SER A 94 -21.10 3.29 -4.96
CA SER A 94 -21.87 2.43 -4.08
C SER A 94 -22.47 1.29 -4.87
N TRP A 95 -22.62 0.11 -4.24
CA TRP A 95 -23.19 -1.08 -4.86
C TRP A 95 -24.57 -0.86 -5.52
N TYR A 96 -25.36 0.12 -5.04
CA TYR A 96 -26.66 0.49 -5.60
C TYR A 96 -26.60 1.46 -6.81
N GLN A 97 -25.42 1.96 -7.18
CA GLN A 97 -25.20 2.86 -8.32
C GLN A 97 -24.54 2.17 -9.52
N GLY A 98 -24.41 0.84 -9.48
CA GLY A 98 -23.76 0.06 -10.54
C GLY A 98 -22.35 -0.42 -10.20
N GLY A 99 -21.87 -0.19 -8.97
CA GLY A 99 -20.56 -0.65 -8.52
C GLY A 99 -19.47 0.40 -8.69
N ASP A 100 -18.22 -0.07 -8.72
CA ASP A 100 -17.05 0.76 -8.95
C ASP A 100 -16.88 1.02 -10.47
N ASP A 101 -16.24 2.13 -10.83
CA ASP A 101 -15.92 2.47 -12.23
C ASP A 101 -14.42 2.30 -12.44
N GLU A 102 -14.02 1.05 -12.66
CA GLU A 102 -12.61 0.66 -12.65
C GLU A 102 -11.87 1.25 -13.85
N GLU A 103 -12.53 1.38 -15.01
CA GLU A 103 -11.98 2.01 -16.20
C GLU A 103 -11.68 3.50 -15.99
N LYS A 104 -12.48 4.25 -15.23
CA LYS A 104 -12.12 5.62 -14.86
C LYS A 104 -10.81 5.66 -14.08
N VAL A 105 -10.63 4.74 -13.13
CA VAL A 105 -9.40 4.66 -12.34
C VAL A 105 -8.20 4.33 -13.24
N TYR A 106 -8.34 3.37 -14.15
CA TYR A 106 -7.28 3.05 -15.12
C TYR A 106 -6.95 4.23 -16.02
N GLY A 107 -7.97 4.93 -16.51
CA GLY A 107 -7.83 6.13 -17.33
C GLY A 107 -6.94 7.17 -16.65
N ILE A 108 -7.16 7.43 -15.37
CA ILE A 108 -6.35 8.39 -14.59
C ILE A 108 -4.88 7.93 -14.50
N PHE A 109 -4.62 6.64 -14.27
CA PHE A 109 -3.25 6.11 -14.30
C PHE A 109 -2.59 6.22 -15.69
N ARG A 110 -3.34 6.01 -16.77
CA ARG A 110 -2.86 6.13 -18.16
C ARG A 110 -2.56 7.60 -18.55
N GLU A 111 -3.23 8.57 -17.93
CA GLU A 111 -2.95 9.99 -18.16
C GLU A 111 -1.58 10.42 -17.62
N MET A 112 -1.11 9.78 -16.55
CA MET A 112 0.18 10.07 -15.92
C MET A 112 1.35 9.70 -16.84
N LYS A 113 2.43 10.47 -16.76
CA LYS A 113 3.58 10.35 -17.68
C LYS A 113 4.80 9.68 -17.08
N ASP A 114 4.85 9.55 -15.76
CA ASP A 114 5.96 8.93 -15.04
C ASP A 114 5.50 8.50 -13.63
N LYS A 115 6.35 7.73 -12.94
CA LYS A 115 6.08 7.22 -11.59
C LYS A 115 6.13 8.30 -10.52
N VAL A 116 6.79 9.44 -10.76
CA VAL A 116 6.76 10.58 -9.84
C VAL A 116 5.35 11.18 -9.79
N GLN A 117 4.68 11.29 -10.93
CA GLN A 117 3.29 11.76 -10.98
C GLN A 117 2.34 10.84 -10.20
N VAL A 118 2.52 9.52 -10.32
CA VAL A 118 1.79 8.52 -9.52
C VAL A 118 1.99 8.75 -8.02
N SER A 119 3.23 9.02 -7.61
CA SER A 119 3.58 9.28 -6.20
C SER A 119 2.90 10.55 -5.68
N GLN A 120 2.84 11.61 -6.50
CA GLN A 120 2.15 12.84 -6.14
C GLN A 120 0.64 12.62 -5.95
N VAL A 121 0.02 11.81 -6.81
CA VAL A 121 -1.41 11.46 -6.67
C VAL A 121 -1.64 10.59 -5.44
N ALA A 122 -0.79 9.60 -5.18
CA ALA A 122 -0.87 8.76 -3.99
C ALA A 122 -0.76 9.59 -2.70
N LYS A 123 0.16 10.57 -2.68
CA LYS A 123 0.31 11.53 -1.58
C LYS A 123 -0.95 12.38 -1.42
N ALA A 124 -1.45 12.98 -2.49
CA ALA A 124 -2.66 13.82 -2.45
C ALA A 124 -3.89 13.04 -1.97
N TYR A 125 -4.04 11.79 -2.42
CA TYR A 125 -5.10 10.88 -1.99
C TYR A 125 -5.02 10.60 -0.49
N GLN A 126 -3.83 10.29 0.02
CA GLN A 126 -3.62 10.04 1.44
C GLN A 126 -3.89 11.28 2.30
N GLU A 127 -3.44 12.46 1.86
CA GLU A 127 -3.67 13.71 2.58
C GLU A 127 -5.16 14.10 2.60
N THR A 128 -5.88 13.85 1.51
CA THR A 128 -7.29 14.27 1.36
C THR A 128 -8.26 13.30 2.03
N TYR A 129 -8.04 11.99 1.89
CA TYR A 129 -8.97 10.96 2.37
C TYR A 129 -8.47 10.21 3.61
N SER A 130 -7.28 10.53 4.12
CA SER A 130 -6.65 9.84 5.25
C SER A 130 -6.53 8.31 5.04
N LYS A 131 -6.48 7.87 3.77
CA LYS A 131 -6.37 6.47 3.36
C LYS A 131 -5.20 6.29 2.41
N ASN A 132 -4.45 5.20 2.56
CA ASN A 132 -3.39 4.88 1.61
C ASN A 132 -3.99 4.42 0.28
N LEU A 133 -3.53 5.00 -0.84
CA LEU A 133 -4.06 4.64 -2.17
C LEU A 133 -3.84 3.15 -2.49
N ILE A 134 -2.72 2.55 -2.09
CA ILE A 134 -2.47 1.12 -2.32
C ILE A 134 -3.49 0.28 -1.56
N ASP A 135 -3.78 0.62 -0.31
CA ASP A 135 -4.75 -0.12 0.50
C ASP A 135 -6.16 0.01 -0.09
N THR A 136 -6.56 1.22 -0.51
CA THR A 136 -7.83 1.40 -1.23
C THR A 136 -7.89 0.55 -2.49
N LEU A 137 -6.85 0.53 -3.33
CA LEU A 137 -6.84 -0.28 -4.54
C LEU A 137 -6.93 -1.77 -4.21
N LYS A 138 -6.30 -2.24 -3.15
CA LYS A 138 -6.40 -3.66 -2.73
C LYS A 138 -7.78 -4.04 -2.19
N ASP A 139 -8.45 -3.10 -1.55
CA ASP A 139 -9.77 -3.32 -0.97
C ASP A 139 -10.87 -3.26 -2.04
N ARG A 140 -10.66 -2.45 -3.09
CA ARG A 140 -11.64 -2.20 -4.15
C ARG A 140 -11.45 -3.09 -5.38
N PHE A 141 -10.20 -3.36 -5.74
CA PHE A 141 -9.90 -4.14 -6.93
C PHE A 141 -9.63 -5.61 -6.64
N ASP A 142 -10.05 -6.43 -7.59
CA ASP A 142 -9.64 -7.82 -7.69
C ASP A 142 -8.21 -7.96 -8.26
N LYS A 143 -7.80 -9.21 -8.48
CA LYS A 143 -6.44 -9.53 -8.93
C LYS A 143 -6.14 -9.08 -10.35
N ASP A 144 -7.12 -9.16 -11.25
CA ASP A 144 -6.93 -8.83 -12.67
C ASP A 144 -6.86 -7.31 -12.83
N GLU A 145 -7.70 -6.60 -12.09
CA GLU A 145 -7.76 -5.15 -12.01
C GLU A 145 -6.46 -4.54 -11.44
N ILE A 146 -5.95 -5.11 -10.34
CA ILE A 146 -4.62 -4.75 -9.81
C ILE A 146 -3.53 -5.00 -10.86
N THR A 147 -3.62 -6.09 -11.61
CA THR A 147 -2.64 -6.43 -12.65
C THR A 147 -2.65 -5.41 -13.79
N ILE A 148 -3.82 -4.90 -14.19
CA ILE A 148 -3.96 -3.83 -15.19
C ILE A 148 -3.26 -2.56 -14.71
N VAL A 149 -3.53 -2.10 -13.48
CA VAL A 149 -2.88 -0.91 -12.90
C VAL A 149 -1.36 -1.09 -12.86
N LEU A 150 -0.89 -2.26 -12.42
CA LEU A 150 0.53 -2.57 -12.38
C LEU A 150 1.18 -2.52 -13.76
N ASN A 151 0.51 -3.03 -14.79
CA ASN A 151 1.04 -3.01 -16.15
C ASN A 151 1.14 -1.58 -16.69
N ILE A 152 0.14 -0.73 -16.42
CA ILE A 152 0.18 0.70 -16.76
C ILE A 152 1.40 1.35 -16.08
N ILE A 153 1.57 1.17 -14.77
CA ILE A 153 2.65 1.82 -14.00
C ILE A 153 4.04 1.29 -14.37
N LYS A 154 4.17 0.00 -14.68
CA LYS A 154 5.44 -0.59 -15.12
C LYS A 154 5.93 0.02 -16.44
N ALA A 155 5.01 0.40 -17.33
CA ALA A 155 5.34 1.05 -18.60
C ALA A 155 5.79 2.52 -18.43
N LEU A 156 5.52 3.14 -17.28
CA LEU A 156 5.92 4.52 -17.01
C LEU A 156 7.42 4.63 -16.67
N PRO A 157 8.13 5.65 -17.19
CA PRO A 157 9.48 5.96 -16.72
C PRO A 157 9.45 6.40 -15.25
N ASN A 158 10.60 6.30 -14.56
CA ASN A 158 10.66 6.66 -13.14
C ASN A 158 10.40 8.15 -12.90
N TYR A 159 10.97 9.02 -13.72
CA TYR A 159 10.78 10.47 -13.70
C TYR A 159 11.13 11.04 -15.07
N ARG A 160 10.75 12.28 -15.32
CA ARG A 160 11.14 13.07 -16.50
C ARG A 160 11.84 14.33 -16.04
N THR A 161 12.83 14.79 -16.80
CA THR A 161 13.49 16.07 -16.55
C THR A 161 13.02 17.13 -17.55
N ALA A 162 13.09 18.40 -17.16
CA ALA A 162 12.85 19.54 -18.05
C ALA A 162 13.98 19.70 -19.07
#